data_AF-D2QHE9-F1
#
_entry.id   AF-D2QHE9-F1
#
_cell.length_a   1.000
_cell.length_b   1.000
_cell.length_c   1.000
_cell.angle_alpha   90.00
_cell.angle_beta   90.00
_cell.angle_gamma   90.00
#
_symmetry.space_group_name_H-M   'P 1'
#
loop_
_entity.id
_entity.type
_entity.pdbx_description
1 polymer ?
#
loop_
_entity_poly.entity_id
_entity_poly.type
_entity_poly.pdbx_seq_one_letter_code
_entity_poly.pdbx_strand_id
1 'polypeptide(L)'
;MEKTLDQPDPSKSVSPELSTNQATESDFQNGKTDFTKFNISWYNPGPRWKVILWFLVNAFFLNTYLPIPIALKVAVLRLFGAKIGEGFVIKPAVNIKYPWLLTVGNQVWIGENVWIDNLSNVTIGNNVCLSQGAMLLTGNHDYSRSTFDLTTRPIALDDGVWIGAKAIVCAGVRCESHAVLAVNSVATHALKAYGIYQGNPAVWVRQRNIKA
;
A
#
# COMPACT_ATOMS: atom_id res chain seq x y z
N MET A 1 6.54 17.74 -67.94
CA MET A 1 7.03 16.37 -67.74
C MET A 1 6.78 15.99 -66.30
N GLU A 2 5.64 15.35 -66.10
CA GLU A 2 5.06 15.02 -64.80
C GLU A 2 5.69 13.70 -64.32
N LYS A 3 6.42 13.75 -63.20
CA LYS A 3 6.99 12.55 -62.58
C LYS A 3 5.95 11.96 -61.63
N THR A 4 5.33 10.87 -62.06
CA THR A 4 4.45 10.01 -61.25
C THR A 4 5.27 9.41 -60.11
N LEU A 5 4.89 9.69 -58.87
CA LEU A 5 5.43 9.04 -57.68
C LEU A 5 4.68 7.72 -57.49
N ASP A 6 5.46 6.64 -57.52
CA ASP A 6 5.02 5.25 -57.31
C ASP A 6 4.48 5.08 -55.88
N GLN A 7 3.24 4.59 -55.75
CA GLN A 7 2.64 4.27 -54.44
C GLN A 7 3.11 2.88 -54.00
N PRO A 8 3.46 2.65 -52.72
CA PRO A 8 3.88 1.35 -52.25
C PRO A 8 2.71 0.34 -52.22
N ASP A 9 2.99 -0.86 -52.72
CA ASP A 9 2.12 -2.04 -52.75
C ASP A 9 1.68 -2.45 -51.32
N PRO A 10 0.36 -2.49 -51.02
CA PRO A 10 -0.16 -2.81 -49.69
C PRO A 10 -0.09 -4.31 -49.34
N SER A 11 0.45 -5.18 -50.20
CA SER A 11 0.42 -6.63 -50.01
C SER A 11 1.66 -7.26 -49.35
N LYS A 12 2.65 -6.48 -48.90
CA LYS A 12 3.84 -7.01 -48.20
C LYS A 12 3.83 -6.71 -46.70
N SER A 13 2.97 -7.41 -45.96
CA SER A 13 3.11 -7.56 -44.52
C SER A 13 4.24 -8.55 -44.22
N VAL A 14 5.44 -8.05 -43.91
CA VAL A 14 6.51 -8.88 -43.36
C VAL A 14 6.31 -8.95 -41.85
N SER A 15 5.62 -10.01 -41.40
CA SER A 15 5.52 -10.37 -39.99
C SER A 15 6.90 -10.89 -39.52
N PRO A 16 7.49 -10.37 -38.43
CA PRO A 16 8.67 -11.01 -37.85
C PRO A 16 8.22 -12.31 -37.17
N GLU A 17 8.70 -13.44 -37.65
CA GLU A 17 8.55 -14.74 -37.00
C GLU A 17 9.17 -14.66 -35.59
N LEU A 18 8.33 -14.50 -34.57
CA LEU A 18 8.73 -14.77 -33.19
C LEU A 18 9.03 -16.27 -33.10
N SER A 19 10.31 -16.63 -32.92
CA SER A 19 10.69 -17.98 -32.54
C SER A 19 10.11 -18.28 -31.15
N THR A 20 8.93 -18.88 -31.12
CA THR A 20 8.32 -19.41 -29.90
C THR A 20 9.12 -20.65 -29.48
N ASN A 21 10.11 -20.46 -28.62
CA ASN A 21 10.61 -21.54 -27.78
C ASN A 21 9.45 -21.97 -26.88
N GLN A 22 8.61 -22.88 -27.37
CA GLN A 22 7.58 -23.53 -26.58
C GLN A 22 8.28 -24.45 -25.58
N ALA A 23 8.43 -23.96 -24.34
CA ALA A 23 8.75 -24.83 -23.21
C ALA A 23 7.72 -25.96 -23.20
N THR A 24 8.20 -27.20 -23.16
CA THR A 24 7.33 -28.38 -23.15
C THR A 24 6.62 -28.46 -21.79
N GLU A 25 5.38 -28.94 -21.73
CA GLU A 25 4.62 -29.10 -20.48
C GLU A 25 5.38 -29.92 -19.41
N SER A 26 6.38 -30.72 -19.81
CA SER A 26 7.24 -31.51 -18.94
C SER A 26 8.31 -30.72 -18.17
N ASP A 27 8.54 -29.44 -18.50
CA ASP A 27 9.61 -28.63 -17.88
C ASP A 27 9.16 -27.86 -16.62
N PHE A 28 7.85 -27.87 -16.30
CA PHE A 28 7.30 -27.23 -15.11
C PHE A 28 6.83 -28.27 -14.09
N GLN A 29 7.75 -28.78 -13.27
CA GLN A 29 7.37 -29.44 -12.02
C GLN A 29 6.86 -28.39 -11.03
N ASN A 30 5.59 -27.99 -11.20
CA ASN A 30 4.96 -27.00 -10.33
C ASN A 30 4.76 -27.59 -8.93
N GLY A 31 5.52 -27.07 -7.95
CA GLY A 31 5.24 -27.30 -6.55
C GLY A 31 3.81 -26.86 -6.20
N LYS A 32 3.16 -27.56 -5.27
CA LYS A 32 1.82 -27.20 -4.77
C LYS A 32 1.94 -26.43 -3.45
N THR A 33 1.11 -25.41 -3.27
CA THR A 33 0.92 -24.77 -1.96
C THR A 33 0.34 -25.78 -0.98
N ASP A 34 0.89 -25.84 0.22
CA ASP A 34 0.55 -26.77 1.28
C ASP A 34 0.42 -26.01 2.61
N PHE A 35 -0.80 -25.55 2.90
CA PHE A 35 -1.10 -24.82 4.13
C PHE A 35 -0.97 -25.67 5.40
N THR A 36 -0.87 -27.00 5.30
CA THR A 36 -0.61 -27.84 6.49
C THR A 36 0.79 -27.57 7.07
N LYS A 37 1.68 -26.99 6.27
CA LYS A 37 3.05 -26.61 6.65
C LYS A 37 3.22 -25.12 6.90
N PHE A 38 2.15 -24.32 6.81
CA PHE A 38 2.21 -22.89 7.11
C PHE A 38 2.55 -22.67 8.58
N ASN A 39 3.54 -21.81 8.84
CA ASN A 39 4.03 -21.56 10.19
C ASN A 39 4.26 -20.05 10.44
N ILE A 40 3.72 -19.55 11.55
CA ILE A 40 3.90 -18.18 12.03
C ILE A 40 4.47 -18.12 13.45
N SER A 41 5.10 -19.18 13.94
CA SER A 41 5.66 -19.24 15.30
C SER A 41 6.71 -18.16 15.57
N TRP A 42 7.39 -17.67 14.52
CA TRP A 42 8.35 -16.57 14.59
C TRP A 42 7.67 -15.19 14.71
N TYR A 43 6.41 -15.08 14.28
CA TYR A 43 5.68 -13.82 14.22
C TYR A 43 4.95 -13.58 15.54
N ASN A 44 5.26 -12.45 16.19
CA ASN A 44 4.63 -12.06 17.44
C ASN A 44 3.95 -10.68 17.28
N PRO A 45 2.62 -10.63 17.11
CA PRO A 45 1.88 -9.37 17.05
C PRO A 45 1.72 -8.69 18.42
N GLY A 46 2.05 -9.38 19.52
CA GLY A 46 1.84 -8.94 20.89
C GLY A 46 0.96 -9.91 21.70
N PRO A 47 0.69 -9.60 22.99
CA PRO A 47 -0.11 -10.47 23.84
C PRO A 47 -1.52 -10.71 23.28
N ARG A 48 -1.98 -11.97 23.27
CA ARG A 48 -3.27 -12.36 22.66
C ARG A 48 -4.44 -11.57 23.24
N TRP A 49 -4.47 -11.35 24.55
CA TRP A 49 -5.52 -10.56 25.20
C TRP A 49 -5.56 -9.11 24.69
N LYS A 50 -4.39 -8.51 24.45
CA LYS A 50 -4.27 -7.13 23.93
C LYS A 50 -4.78 -7.05 22.50
N VAL A 51 -4.45 -8.05 21.69
CA VAL A 51 -4.94 -8.16 20.30
C VAL A 51 -6.46 -8.33 20.26
N ILE A 52 -7.02 -9.23 21.07
CA ILE A 52 -8.47 -9.47 21.15
C ILE A 52 -9.20 -8.21 21.63
N LEU A 53 -8.71 -7.61 22.72
CA LEU A 53 -9.29 -6.38 23.24
C LEU A 53 -9.24 -5.25 22.21
N TRP A 54 -8.10 -5.08 21.54
CA TRP A 54 -7.97 -4.08 20.48
C TRP A 54 -8.95 -4.32 19.34
N PHE A 55 -9.18 -5.57 18.93
CA PHE A 55 -10.11 -5.87 17.85
C PHE A 55 -11.53 -5.36 18.16
N LEU A 56 -12.00 -5.56 19.40
CA LEU A 56 -13.30 -5.07 19.86
C LEU A 56 -13.33 -3.54 19.96
N VAL A 57 -12.28 -2.94 20.53
CA VAL A 57 -12.14 -1.49 20.67
C VAL A 57 -12.11 -0.80 19.29
N ASN A 58 -11.34 -1.34 18.35
CA ASN A 58 -11.25 -0.84 16.98
C ASN A 58 -12.61 -0.90 16.29
N ALA A 59 -13.35 -2.01 16.41
CA ALA A 59 -14.69 -2.14 15.83
C ALA A 59 -15.67 -1.08 16.37
N PHE A 60 -15.59 -0.75 17.66
CA PHE A 60 -16.51 0.19 18.28
C PHE A 60 -16.12 1.68 18.09
N PHE A 61 -14.83 2.02 18.17
CA PHE A 61 -14.39 3.42 18.18
C PHE A 61 -13.90 3.93 16.81
N LEU A 62 -13.28 3.07 16.00
CA LEU A 62 -12.55 3.47 14.78
C LEU A 62 -13.28 3.00 13.52
N ASN A 63 -13.51 1.69 13.42
CA ASN A 63 -14.16 1.03 12.28
C ASN A 63 -15.69 1.07 12.40
N THR A 64 -16.22 2.27 12.57
CA THR A 64 -17.66 2.54 12.69
C THR A 64 -18.02 3.88 12.06
N TYR A 65 -19.28 4.03 11.71
CA TYR A 65 -19.87 5.30 11.27
C TYR A 65 -20.50 6.11 12.43
N LEU A 66 -20.40 5.63 13.67
CA LEU A 66 -20.83 6.38 14.83
C LEU A 66 -20.03 7.71 14.94
N PRO A 67 -20.66 8.80 15.38
CA PRO A 67 -20.04 10.13 15.50
C PRO A 67 -19.12 10.21 16.74
N ILE A 68 -18.15 9.30 16.85
CA ILE A 68 -17.18 9.29 17.94
C ILE A 68 -16.25 10.50 17.78
N PRO A 69 -16.10 11.36 18.81
CA PRO A 69 -15.21 12.52 18.76
C PRO A 69 -13.78 12.11 18.42
N ILE A 70 -13.12 12.88 17.57
CA ILE A 70 -11.73 12.62 17.12
C ILE A 70 -10.78 12.54 18.33
N ALA A 71 -10.94 13.41 19.32
CA ALA A 71 -10.13 13.40 20.53
C ALA A 71 -10.21 12.05 21.29
N LEU A 72 -11.39 11.43 21.32
CA LEU A 72 -11.58 10.13 21.97
C LEU A 72 -10.93 9.00 21.16
N LYS A 73 -11.07 9.02 19.82
CA LYS A 73 -10.36 8.08 18.94
C LYS A 73 -8.85 8.16 19.15
N VAL A 74 -8.29 9.37 19.23
CA VAL A 74 -6.86 9.60 19.48
C VAL A 74 -6.44 9.12 20.85
N ALA A 75 -7.20 9.41 21.89
CA ALA A 75 -6.92 8.96 23.25
C ALA A 75 -6.85 7.42 23.32
N VAL A 76 -7.82 6.73 22.71
CA VAL A 76 -7.86 5.27 22.63
C VAL A 76 -6.68 4.72 21.83
N LEU A 77 -6.34 5.30 20.68
CA LEU A 77 -5.17 4.86 19.90
C LEU A 77 -3.86 5.00 20.70
N ARG A 78 -3.67 6.13 21.38
CA ARG A 78 -2.49 6.37 22.25
C ARG A 78 -2.46 5.39 23.42
N LEU A 79 -3.60 5.11 24.05
CA LEU A 79 -3.71 4.12 25.13
C LEU A 79 -3.24 2.72 24.68
N PHE A 80 -3.52 2.34 23.43
CA PHE A 80 -3.06 1.04 22.88
C PHE A 80 -1.62 1.06 22.36
N GLY A 81 -0.93 2.20 22.41
CA GLY A 81 0.49 2.34 22.13
C GLY A 81 0.84 3.06 20.82
N ALA A 82 -0.13 3.63 20.11
CA ALA A 82 0.18 4.46 18.95
C ALA A 82 0.85 5.77 19.38
N LYS A 83 1.86 6.20 18.61
CA LYS A 83 2.46 7.53 18.75
C LYS A 83 1.77 8.45 17.74
N ILE A 84 1.08 9.48 18.23
CA ILE A 84 0.28 10.38 17.37
C ILE A 84 0.61 11.83 17.76
N GLY A 85 1.01 12.64 16.79
CA GLY A 85 1.26 14.07 16.94
C GLY A 85 -0.01 14.92 17.08
N GLU A 86 0.14 16.22 16.87
CA GLU A 86 -0.94 17.22 16.95
C GLU A 86 -1.70 17.35 15.62
N GLY A 87 -2.95 17.84 15.70
CA GLY A 87 -3.80 18.07 14.53
C GLY A 87 -4.07 16.84 13.66
N PHE A 88 -4.07 15.66 14.29
CA PHE A 88 -4.46 14.41 13.64
C PHE A 88 -5.97 14.34 13.42
N VAL A 89 -6.38 14.16 12.17
CA VAL A 89 -7.77 13.97 11.76
C VAL A 89 -7.95 12.55 11.28
N ILE A 90 -8.90 11.83 11.89
CA ILE A 90 -9.26 10.46 11.51
C ILE A 90 -10.76 10.35 11.27
N LYS A 91 -11.12 10.02 10.03
CA LYS A 91 -12.51 9.91 9.60
C LYS A 91 -13.16 8.59 10.06
N PRO A 92 -14.49 8.44 9.90
CA PRO A 92 -15.19 7.20 10.22
C PRO A 92 -14.70 5.99 9.43
N ALA A 93 -15.01 4.79 9.93
CA ALA A 93 -14.71 3.50 9.30
C ALA A 93 -13.23 3.24 8.99
N VAL A 94 -12.31 3.85 9.73
CA VAL A 94 -10.87 3.57 9.59
C VAL A 94 -10.52 2.30 10.36
N ASN A 95 -9.72 1.43 9.77
CA ASN A 95 -9.29 0.18 10.39
C ASN A 95 -7.78 0.17 10.60
N ILE A 96 -7.33 -0.02 11.84
CA ILE A 96 -5.91 -0.11 12.20
C ILE A 96 -5.67 -1.44 12.88
N LYS A 97 -4.76 -2.26 12.32
CA LYS A 97 -4.52 -3.61 12.82
C LYS A 97 -3.88 -3.62 14.21
N TYR A 98 -2.76 -2.92 14.38
CA TYR A 98 -1.97 -2.90 15.62
C TYR A 98 -1.49 -1.48 15.95
N PRO A 99 -2.17 -0.72 16.83
CA PRO A 99 -1.80 0.65 17.18
C PRO A 99 -0.38 0.80 17.71
N TRP A 100 0.12 -0.18 18.45
CA TRP A 100 1.48 -0.18 18.99
C TRP A 100 2.60 -0.28 17.92
N LEU A 101 2.24 -0.50 16.66
CA LEU A 101 3.15 -0.47 15.51
C LEU A 101 2.90 0.75 14.61
N LEU A 102 2.17 1.76 15.08
CA LEU A 102 1.80 2.96 14.33
C LEU A 102 2.45 4.20 14.96
N THR A 103 3.20 4.94 14.13
CA THR A 103 3.74 6.26 14.47
C THR A 103 3.24 7.28 13.45
N VAL A 104 2.68 8.38 13.94
CA VAL A 104 2.06 9.45 13.15
C VAL A 104 2.58 10.81 13.63
N GLY A 105 3.06 11.63 12.70
CA GLY A 105 3.49 13.01 12.93
C GLY A 105 2.33 13.99 13.14
N ASN A 106 2.59 15.26 12.86
CA ASN A 106 1.65 16.36 13.04
C ASN A 106 0.84 16.64 11.76
N GLN A 107 -0.35 17.22 11.91
CA GLN A 107 -1.20 17.68 10.81
C GLN A 107 -1.52 16.58 9.78
N VAL A 108 -1.78 15.36 10.25
CA VAL A 108 -2.07 14.20 9.39
C VAL A 108 -3.57 14.01 9.22
N TRP A 109 -3.99 13.71 7.99
CA TRP A 109 -5.37 13.41 7.65
C TRP A 109 -5.53 11.96 7.17
N ILE A 110 -6.45 11.23 7.79
CA ILE A 110 -6.85 9.87 7.39
C ILE A 110 -8.34 9.88 7.01
N GLY A 111 -8.61 9.64 5.73
CA GLY A 111 -9.94 9.59 5.12
C GLY A 111 -10.75 8.34 5.50
N GLU A 112 -12.02 8.32 5.12
CA GLU A 112 -12.94 7.23 5.44
C GLU A 112 -12.44 5.89 4.86
N ASN A 113 -12.72 4.78 5.54
CA ASN A 113 -12.42 3.43 5.04
C ASN A 113 -10.93 3.16 4.76
N VAL A 114 -10.01 3.99 5.27
CA VAL A 114 -8.58 3.68 5.19
C VAL A 114 -8.28 2.43 6.03
N TRP A 115 -7.49 1.52 5.47
CA TRP A 115 -7.04 0.31 6.14
C TRP A 115 -5.52 0.30 6.30
N ILE A 116 -5.08 0.28 7.56
CA ILE A 116 -3.68 0.15 7.93
C ILE A 116 -3.47 -1.27 8.46
N ASP A 117 -3.06 -2.19 7.59
CA ASP A 117 -2.72 -3.59 7.92
C ASP A 117 -1.25 -3.69 8.34
N ASN A 118 -0.95 -3.12 9.50
CA ASN A 118 0.41 -2.97 10.00
C ASN A 118 0.87 -4.18 10.84
N LEU A 119 1.05 -5.34 10.21
CA LEU A 119 1.79 -6.49 10.76
C LEU A 119 3.25 -6.15 11.11
N SER A 120 3.83 -5.11 10.50
CA SER A 120 5.09 -4.45 10.85
C SER A 120 4.89 -2.95 11.06
N ASN A 121 5.94 -2.19 11.38
CA ASN A 121 5.84 -0.77 11.65
C ASN A 121 5.30 0.02 10.45
N VAL A 122 4.39 0.95 10.74
CA VAL A 122 3.97 2.02 9.81
C VAL A 122 4.35 3.35 10.43
N THR A 123 5.16 4.11 9.71
CA THR A 123 5.57 5.46 10.10
C THR A 123 4.99 6.47 9.12
N ILE A 124 4.27 7.45 9.63
CA ILE A 124 3.63 8.54 8.89
C ILE A 124 4.22 9.85 9.40
N GLY A 125 4.85 10.62 8.52
CA GLY A 125 5.44 11.92 8.81
C GLY A 125 4.40 13.02 9.04
N ASN A 126 4.85 14.27 8.96
CA ASN A 126 4.00 15.45 9.11
C ASN A 126 3.26 15.78 7.82
N ASN A 127 2.09 16.42 7.92
CA ASN A 127 1.32 16.91 6.77
C ASN A 127 0.98 15.81 5.73
N VAL A 128 0.87 14.56 6.17
CA VAL A 128 0.51 13.43 5.29
C VAL A 128 -1.00 13.33 5.15
N CYS A 129 -1.47 13.05 3.94
CA CYS A 129 -2.87 12.77 3.65
C CYS A 129 -3.04 11.35 3.10
N LEU A 130 -3.84 10.54 3.78
CA LEU A 130 -4.38 9.28 3.26
C LEU A 130 -5.82 9.53 2.85
N SER A 131 -6.11 9.52 1.55
CA SER A 131 -7.47 9.68 1.05
C SER A 131 -8.29 8.40 1.25
N GLN A 132 -9.62 8.55 1.13
CA GLN A 132 -10.58 7.50 1.44
C GLN A 132 -10.29 6.16 0.76
N GLY A 133 -10.40 5.07 1.51
CA GLY A 133 -10.18 3.71 1.03
C GLY A 133 -8.72 3.36 0.73
N ALA A 134 -7.75 4.23 1.02
CA ALA A 134 -6.35 3.89 0.86
C ALA A 134 -5.95 2.72 1.78
N MET A 135 -5.00 1.89 1.31
CA MET A 135 -4.54 0.71 2.03
C MET A 135 -3.02 0.74 2.23
N LEU A 136 -2.57 0.57 3.47
CA LEU A 136 -1.15 0.39 3.81
C LEU A 136 -0.96 -1.06 4.28
N LEU A 137 -0.25 -1.86 3.49
CA LEU A 137 -0.19 -3.31 3.68
C LEU A 137 1.26 -3.73 3.97
N THR A 138 1.57 -4.01 5.24
CA THR A 138 2.95 -4.40 5.63
C THR A 138 3.19 -5.91 5.58
N GLY A 139 2.14 -6.71 5.47
CA GLY A 139 2.21 -8.16 5.31
C GLY A 139 2.21 -8.58 3.84
N ASN A 140 2.92 -9.66 3.55
CA ASN A 140 2.85 -10.39 2.28
C ASN A 140 3.21 -11.86 2.51
N HIS A 141 3.22 -12.68 1.47
CA HIS A 141 3.67 -14.06 1.53
C HIS A 141 4.75 -14.35 0.49
N ASP A 142 5.68 -15.23 0.85
CA ASP A 142 6.61 -15.82 -0.12
C ASP A 142 5.88 -16.86 -0.97
N TYR A 143 5.34 -16.39 -2.10
CA TYR A 143 4.60 -17.21 -3.05
C TYR A 143 5.50 -18.16 -3.86
N SER A 144 6.83 -18.07 -3.72
CA SER A 144 7.76 -19.03 -4.34
C SER A 144 7.92 -20.32 -3.53
N ARG A 145 7.43 -20.33 -2.28
CA ARG A 145 7.52 -21.48 -1.37
C ARG A 145 6.17 -22.16 -1.21
N SER A 146 6.17 -23.49 -1.23
CA SER A 146 4.96 -24.30 -0.98
C SER A 146 4.32 -24.03 0.38
N THR A 147 5.10 -23.58 1.36
CA THR A 147 4.63 -23.25 2.72
C THR A 147 3.94 -21.88 2.81
N PHE A 148 4.02 -21.05 1.76
CA PHE A 148 3.40 -19.72 1.69
C PHE A 148 3.75 -18.83 2.89
N ASP A 149 5.03 -18.82 3.25
CA ASP A 149 5.52 -18.19 4.48
C ASP A 149 5.10 -16.72 4.56
N LEU A 150 4.62 -16.30 5.74
CA LEU A 150 4.38 -14.89 6.01
C LEU A 150 5.69 -14.11 5.88
N THR A 151 5.64 -12.94 5.26
CA THR A 151 6.71 -11.95 5.23
C THR A 151 6.14 -10.61 5.68
N THR A 152 6.92 -9.83 6.41
CA THR A 152 6.50 -8.49 6.84
C THR A 152 7.61 -7.48 6.59
N ARG A 153 7.25 -6.30 6.08
CA ARG A 153 8.19 -5.19 5.88
C ARG A 153 7.53 -3.87 6.24
N PRO A 154 8.25 -2.95 6.90
CA PRO A 154 7.67 -1.68 7.34
C PRO A 154 7.29 -0.80 6.15
N ILE A 155 6.36 0.13 6.37
CA ILE A 155 6.04 1.21 5.44
C ILE A 155 6.41 2.54 6.09
N ALA A 156 7.04 3.43 5.33
CA ALA A 156 7.38 4.77 5.76
C ALA A 156 6.84 5.81 4.77
N LEU A 157 6.03 6.74 5.26
CA LEU A 157 5.55 7.90 4.50
C LEU A 157 6.21 9.13 5.10
N ASP A 158 7.10 9.78 4.36
CA ASP A 158 7.77 11.00 4.80
C ASP A 158 6.82 12.21 4.73
N ASP A 159 7.30 13.36 5.18
CA ASP A 159 6.49 14.58 5.29
C ASP A 159 5.86 15.00 3.95
N GLY A 160 4.59 15.41 3.99
CA GLY A 160 3.84 15.94 2.84
C GLY A 160 3.37 14.90 1.82
N VAL A 161 3.62 13.60 2.07
CA VAL A 161 3.15 12.52 1.20
C VAL A 161 1.63 12.54 1.09
N TRP A 162 1.13 12.27 -0.12
CA TRP A 162 -0.29 12.10 -0.38
C TRP A 162 -0.55 10.75 -1.03
N ILE A 163 -1.33 9.91 -0.35
CA ILE A 163 -1.84 8.65 -0.87
C ILE A 163 -3.29 8.87 -1.31
N GLY A 164 -3.52 8.79 -2.62
CA GLY A 164 -4.81 9.02 -3.25
C GLY A 164 -5.87 7.98 -2.88
N ALA A 165 -7.13 8.29 -3.19
CA ALA A 165 -8.24 7.44 -2.80
C ALA A 165 -8.10 6.04 -3.40
N LYS A 166 -8.40 5.01 -2.61
CA LYS A 166 -8.27 3.59 -2.99
C LYS A 166 -6.88 3.18 -3.48
N ALA A 167 -5.84 3.98 -3.23
CA ALA A 167 -4.48 3.63 -3.56
C ALA A 167 -3.88 2.65 -2.54
N ILE A 168 -2.92 1.85 -2.96
CA ILE A 168 -2.34 0.76 -2.17
C ILE A 168 -0.83 0.98 -2.04
N VAL A 169 -0.32 0.91 -0.83
CA VAL A 169 1.12 0.91 -0.54
C VAL A 169 1.52 -0.47 -0.04
N CYS A 170 2.35 -1.17 -0.82
CA CYS A 170 2.79 -2.53 -0.51
C CYS A 170 3.90 -2.57 0.54
N ALA A 171 4.13 -3.76 1.10
CA ALA A 171 5.09 -3.99 2.17
C ALA A 171 6.50 -3.56 1.77
N GLY A 172 7.18 -2.78 2.62
CA GLY A 172 8.56 -2.34 2.40
C GLY A 172 8.69 -1.04 1.60
N VAL A 173 7.58 -0.44 1.17
CA VAL A 173 7.61 0.81 0.40
C VAL A 173 7.88 2.00 1.33
N ARG A 174 8.86 2.82 0.93
CA ARG A 174 9.03 4.18 1.44
C ARG A 174 8.55 5.19 0.41
N CYS A 175 7.65 6.07 0.81
CA CYS A 175 7.29 7.25 0.04
C CYS A 175 8.08 8.43 0.60
N GLU A 176 9.04 8.93 -0.19
CA GLU A 176 9.86 10.07 0.17
C GLU A 176 9.03 11.36 0.14
N SER A 177 9.59 12.43 0.73
CA SER A 177 8.87 13.66 1.04
C SER A 177 8.08 14.22 -0.14
N HIS A 178 6.83 14.60 0.11
CA HIS A 178 5.89 15.18 -0.85
C HIS A 178 5.52 14.31 -2.06
N ALA A 179 5.90 13.03 -2.10
CA ALA A 179 5.47 12.11 -3.14
C ALA A 179 3.93 11.95 -3.16
N VAL A 180 3.37 11.70 -4.33
CA VAL A 180 1.95 11.47 -4.56
C VAL A 180 1.76 10.12 -5.20
N LEU A 181 0.94 9.28 -4.59
CA LEU A 181 0.39 8.09 -5.23
C LEU A 181 -1.03 8.42 -5.68
N ALA A 182 -1.28 8.46 -6.98
CA ALA A 182 -2.57 8.84 -7.53
C ALA A 182 -3.69 7.88 -7.13
N VAL A 183 -4.94 8.32 -7.31
CA VAL A 183 -6.15 7.51 -7.10
C VAL A 183 -6.00 6.12 -7.74
N ASN A 184 -6.43 5.09 -7.01
CA ASN A 184 -6.46 3.70 -7.47
C ASN A 184 -5.11 3.15 -7.97
N SER A 185 -3.99 3.73 -7.54
CA SER A 185 -2.64 3.30 -7.93
C SER A 185 -2.00 2.39 -6.88
N VAL A 186 -1.06 1.54 -7.29
CA VAL A 186 -0.42 0.53 -6.43
C VAL A 186 1.08 0.75 -6.39
N ALA A 187 1.60 1.24 -5.26
CA ALA A 187 3.03 1.38 -5.04
C ALA A 187 3.63 0.02 -4.63
N THR A 188 4.37 -0.59 -5.54
CA THR A 188 5.15 -1.82 -5.29
C THR A 188 6.63 -1.53 -4.99
N HIS A 189 7.08 -0.30 -5.23
CA HIS A 189 8.45 0.19 -5.02
C HIS A 189 8.43 1.57 -4.34
N ALA A 190 9.60 2.00 -3.86
CA ALA A 190 9.76 3.31 -3.21
C ALA A 190 9.39 4.46 -4.16
N LEU A 191 8.71 5.47 -3.62
CA LEU A 191 8.32 6.68 -4.37
C LEU A 191 9.30 7.80 -4.05
N LYS A 192 9.98 8.31 -5.07
CA LYS A 192 10.91 9.44 -4.98
C LYS A 192 10.24 10.76 -4.60
N ALA A 193 11.00 11.59 -3.88
CA ALA A 193 10.53 12.86 -3.35
C ALA A 193 9.95 13.74 -4.45
N TYR A 194 8.84 14.43 -4.13
CA TYR A 194 8.09 15.26 -5.08
C TYR A 194 7.65 14.53 -6.36
N GLY A 195 7.66 13.21 -6.41
CA GLY A 195 7.17 12.46 -7.57
C GLY A 195 5.66 12.27 -7.54
N ILE A 196 5.02 12.35 -8.71
CA ILE A 196 3.64 11.92 -8.89
C ILE A 196 3.66 10.57 -9.60
N TYR A 197 3.09 9.56 -8.97
CA TYR A 197 3.05 8.18 -9.44
C TYR A 197 1.62 7.74 -9.74
N GLN A 198 1.43 7.00 -10.83
CA GLN A 198 0.12 6.51 -11.25
C GLN A 198 0.22 5.11 -11.85
N GLY A 199 -0.81 4.28 -11.64
CA GLY A 199 -0.95 2.96 -12.27
C GLY A 199 -0.84 1.78 -11.31
N ASN A 200 -0.94 0.57 -11.85
CA ASN A 200 -0.72 -0.69 -11.15
C ASN A 200 0.14 -1.63 -12.03
N PRO A 201 1.47 -1.75 -11.75
CA PRO A 201 2.21 -1.03 -10.72
C PRO A 201 2.31 0.47 -11.02
N ALA A 202 2.44 1.29 -9.96
CA ALA A 202 2.55 2.73 -10.10
C ALA A 202 3.93 3.13 -10.65
N VAL A 203 3.94 3.98 -11.67
CA VAL A 203 5.17 4.51 -12.31
C VAL A 203 5.25 6.02 -12.18
N TRP A 204 6.46 6.57 -12.21
CA TRP A 204 6.66 8.02 -12.21
C TRP A 204 6.00 8.65 -13.44
N VAL A 205 5.15 9.64 -13.23
CA VAL A 205 4.49 10.40 -14.30
C VAL A 205 5.18 11.75 -14.48
N ARG A 206 5.35 12.49 -13.39
CA ARG A 206 5.93 13.84 -13.41
C ARG A 206 6.32 14.30 -12.01
N GLN A 207 7.06 15.41 -11.95
CA GLN A 207 7.35 16.11 -10.71
C GLN A 207 6.14 16.90 -10.22
N ARG A 208 5.94 16.91 -8.90
CA ARG A 208 4.99 17.72 -8.14
C ARG A 208 5.60 19.10 -7.92
N ASN A 209 4.99 20.12 -8.52
CA ASN A 209 5.33 21.51 -8.27
C ASN A 209 4.32 22.10 -7.29
N ILE A 210 4.79 22.53 -6.12
CA ILE A 210 3.97 23.19 -5.10
C ILE A 210 4.16 24.70 -5.26
N LYS A 211 3.07 25.44 -5.47
CA LYS A 211 3.08 26.90 -5.52
C LYS A 211 2.78 27.43 -4.12
N ALA A 212 3.47 28.50 -3.74
CA ALA A 212 3.19 29.28 -2.54
C ALA A 212 2.03 30.26 -2.81
#